data_AF-A0A9P1FNN5-F1
#
_entry.id   AF-A0A9P1FNN5-F1
#
_cell.length_a   1.000
_cell.length_b   1.000
_cell.length_c   1.000
_cell.angle_alpha   90.00
_cell.angle_beta   90.00
_cell.angle_gamma   90.00
#
_symmetry.space_group_name_H-M   'P 1'
#
loop_
_entity.id
_entity.type
_entity.pdbx_description
1 polymer ?
#
loop_
_entity_poly.entity_id
_entity_poly.type
_entity_poly.pdbx_seq_one_letter_code
_entity_poly.pdbx_strand_id
1 'polypeptide(L)'
;MARQRKKGDANAEQQQPANGAGQKASSFCSWKCCGVTLGLILGLATLSALLLLSFTPDPSTELVESPRGAPDVTFANTAIPLVRDFVKSNYKDYRKGKVTLRHLKNHIVAHSDLGLSYEDLRDDRYSAIIEDEVDAIVGRCDGGKKPVACVDDT
;
A
#
# COMPACT_ATOMS: atom_id res chain seq x y z
N MET A 1 -51.89 4.25 -17.98
CA MET A 1 -51.32 5.15 -16.95
C MET A 1 -49.80 5.18 -17.14
N ALA A 2 -49.25 6.28 -17.66
CA ALA A 2 -47.85 6.40 -18.08
C ALA A 2 -46.98 6.99 -16.95
N ARG A 3 -45.92 6.29 -16.53
CA ARG A 3 -44.92 6.80 -15.60
C ARG A 3 -43.70 7.31 -16.37
N GLN A 4 -43.50 8.62 -16.31
CA GLN A 4 -42.37 9.34 -16.89
C GLN A 4 -41.06 9.00 -16.16
N ARG A 5 -40.01 8.63 -16.90
CA ARG A 5 -38.63 8.53 -16.42
C ARG A 5 -37.99 9.91 -16.50
N LYS A 6 -37.68 10.51 -15.34
CA LYS A 6 -36.95 11.78 -15.25
C LYS A 6 -35.44 11.49 -15.30
N LYS A 7 -34.81 11.81 -16.43
CA LYS A 7 -33.36 11.93 -16.60
C LYS A 7 -32.91 13.19 -15.88
N GLY A 8 -31.91 13.08 -15.02
CA GLY A 8 -31.26 14.20 -14.34
C GLY A 8 -29.76 14.03 -14.44
N ASP A 9 -29.20 14.52 -15.54
CA ASP A 9 -27.78 14.80 -15.70
C ASP A 9 -27.45 16.09 -14.92
N ALA A 10 -26.40 16.08 -14.10
CA ALA A 10 -25.56 17.27 -13.84
C ALA A 10 -24.35 16.89 -12.98
N ASN A 11 -23.25 16.68 -13.70
CA ASN A 11 -21.88 16.61 -13.27
C ASN A 11 -21.51 17.90 -12.50
N ALA A 12 -21.18 17.80 -11.22
CA ALA A 12 -20.67 18.90 -10.41
C ALA A 12 -19.18 18.68 -10.16
N GLU A 13 -18.41 19.24 -11.08
CA GLU A 13 -16.98 19.49 -10.99
C GLU A 13 -16.70 20.37 -9.76
N GLN A 14 -16.07 19.81 -8.72
CA GLN A 14 -15.53 20.60 -7.60
C GLN A 14 -14.02 20.65 -7.70
N GLN A 15 -13.57 21.89 -7.90
CA GLN A 15 -12.21 22.38 -8.05
C GLN A 15 -11.25 21.87 -6.97
N GLN A 16 -10.08 21.42 -7.43
CA GLN A 16 -8.88 21.28 -6.63
C GLN A 16 -8.34 22.68 -6.25
N PRO A 17 -8.08 22.97 -4.97
CA PRO A 17 -7.25 24.12 -4.60
C PRO A 17 -5.78 23.80 -4.86
N ALA A 18 -5.19 24.55 -5.78
CA ALA A 18 -3.75 24.67 -5.97
C ALA A 18 -3.14 25.37 -4.75
N ASN A 19 -2.36 24.64 -3.96
CA ASN A 19 -1.59 25.20 -2.86
C ASN A 19 -0.10 24.92 -3.04
N GLY A 20 0.64 26.01 -3.27
CA GLY A 20 1.90 26.24 -2.57
C GLY A 20 3.14 25.59 -3.14
N ALA A 21 3.62 26.12 -4.26
CA ALA A 21 5.02 26.03 -4.62
C ALA A 21 5.89 26.70 -3.53
N GLY A 22 6.75 25.90 -2.89
CA GLY A 22 7.75 26.32 -1.92
C GLY A 22 9.05 25.53 -2.13
N GLN A 23 9.53 25.47 -3.37
CA GLN A 23 10.81 24.86 -3.71
C GLN A 23 11.95 25.79 -3.25
N LYS A 24 12.63 25.39 -2.18
CA LYS A 24 13.92 25.96 -1.80
C LYS A 24 14.97 25.52 -2.81
N ALA A 25 15.58 26.50 -3.46
CA ALA A 25 16.75 26.35 -4.30
C ALA A 25 17.95 25.90 -3.47
N SER A 26 18.49 24.73 -3.77
CA SER A 26 19.85 24.35 -3.38
C SER A 26 20.68 24.17 -4.65
N SER A 27 21.48 25.21 -4.90
CA SER A 27 22.79 25.23 -5.56
C SER A 27 23.20 23.99 -6.37
N PHE A 28 23.06 24.13 -7.69
CA PHE A 28 23.72 23.33 -8.71
C PHE A 28 25.23 23.59 -8.65
N CYS A 29 26.01 22.58 -8.27
CA CYS A 29 27.45 22.60 -8.41
C CYS A 29 27.82 22.18 -9.85
N SER A 30 28.33 23.15 -10.61
CA SER A 30 29.38 23.07 -11.63
C SER A 30 29.55 21.72 -12.35
N TRP A 31 29.03 21.54 -13.55
CA TRP A 31 29.60 21.91 -14.86
C TRP A 31 31.09 21.56 -15.06
N LYS A 32 31.31 20.65 -16.03
CA LYS A 32 32.50 20.45 -16.87
C LYS A 32 33.79 19.97 -16.19
N CYS A 33 34.07 18.68 -16.40
CA CYS A 33 35.35 18.12 -16.86
C CYS A 33 35.12 16.61 -16.98
N CYS A 34 35.50 15.84 -17.99
CA CYS A 34 36.12 16.04 -19.30
C CYS A 34 36.21 14.60 -19.87
N GLY A 35 35.96 14.39 -21.17
CA GLY A 35 36.25 13.13 -21.87
C GLY A 35 35.06 12.16 -21.96
N VAL A 36 34.16 12.22 -22.95
CA VAL A 36 34.43 12.30 -24.41
C VAL A 36 35.44 11.20 -24.78
N THR A 37 35.02 9.94 -24.78
CA THR A 37 34.42 9.22 -25.94
C THR A 37 35.44 8.70 -26.97
N LEU A 38 36.52 8.05 -26.54
CA LEU A 38 37.46 7.36 -27.44
C LEU A 38 37.82 5.91 -27.03
N GLY A 39 37.05 5.30 -26.13
CA GLY A 39 37.24 3.89 -25.72
C GLY A 39 36.11 2.94 -26.11
N LEU A 40 35.13 3.40 -26.89
CA LEU A 40 33.77 2.82 -26.86
C LEU A 40 33.49 1.74 -27.92
N ILE A 41 34.34 1.54 -28.94
CA ILE A 41 34.00 0.64 -30.06
C ILE A 41 34.73 -0.73 -30.01
N LEU A 42 35.93 -0.80 -29.42
CA LEU A 42 36.71 -2.05 -29.36
C LEU A 42 36.43 -2.94 -28.13
N GLY A 43 35.77 -2.42 -27.08
CA GLY A 43 35.34 -3.21 -25.91
C GLY A 43 33.98 -3.91 -26.09
N LEU A 44 33.14 -3.45 -27.02
CA LEU A 44 31.78 -3.98 -27.21
C LEU A 44 31.75 -5.40 -27.80
N ALA A 45 32.77 -5.80 -28.58
CA ALA A 45 32.81 -7.13 -29.21
C ALA A 45 33.25 -8.25 -28.25
N THR A 46 34.08 -7.96 -27.24
CA THR A 46 34.51 -8.96 -26.23
C THR A 46 33.56 -9.05 -25.04
N LEU A 47 32.84 -7.97 -24.69
CA LEU A 47 31.82 -7.99 -23.64
C LEU A 47 30.57 -8.80 -24.03
N SER A 48 30.23 -8.85 -25.33
CA SER A 48 29.06 -9.58 -25.82
C SER A 48 29.23 -11.11 -25.79
N ALA A 49 30.47 -11.62 -25.95
CA ALA A 49 30.77 -13.05 -25.87
C ALA A 49 30.82 -13.58 -24.41
N LEU A 50 31.22 -12.74 -23.44
CA LEU A 50 31.18 -13.06 -22.00
C LEU A 50 29.75 -13.01 -21.42
N LEU A 51 28.83 -12.28 -22.08
CA LEU A 51 27.42 -12.20 -21.72
C LEU A 51 26.62 -13.46 -22.09
N LEU A 52 27.11 -14.29 -23.02
CA LEU A 52 26.43 -15.54 -23.44
C LEU A 52 26.87 -16.79 -22.65
N LEU A 53 27.98 -16.75 -21.90
CA LEU A 53 28.39 -17.84 -21.00
C LEU A 53 27.85 -17.69 -19.57
N SER A 54 27.12 -16.62 -19.28
CA SER A 54 26.53 -16.36 -17.96
C SER A 54 25.03 -16.66 -17.88
N PHE A 55 24.41 -17.09 -18.99
CA PHE A 55 23.01 -17.51 -19.00
C PHE A 55 22.93 -19.03 -18.86
N THR A 56 23.15 -19.53 -17.64
CA THR A 56 22.55 -20.81 -17.24
C THR A 56 21.09 -20.50 -16.87
N PRO A 57 20.09 -20.88 -17.69
CA PRO A 57 18.72 -20.91 -17.20
C PRO A 57 18.68 -22.01 -16.14
N ASP A 58 18.68 -21.62 -14.87
CA ASP A 58 18.46 -22.58 -13.80
C ASP A 58 17.01 -23.08 -13.93
N PRO A 59 16.78 -24.37 -14.22
CA PRO A 59 15.45 -24.93 -14.50
C PRO A 59 14.60 -25.10 -13.24
N SER A 60 15.01 -24.50 -12.13
CA SER A 60 14.28 -24.50 -10.87
C SER A 60 13.95 -23.06 -10.51
N THR A 61 12.91 -22.54 -11.15
CA THR A 61 11.99 -21.66 -10.40
C THR A 61 11.30 -22.56 -9.37
N GLU A 62 12.06 -23.01 -8.38
CA GLU A 62 11.49 -23.30 -7.09
C GLU A 62 10.84 -22.00 -6.69
N LEU A 63 9.51 -22.04 -6.60
CA LEU A 63 8.77 -21.13 -5.76
C LEU A 63 9.46 -21.25 -4.40
N VAL A 64 10.39 -20.33 -4.10
CA VAL A 64 10.81 -20.06 -2.74
C VAL A 64 9.56 -19.48 -2.11
N GLU A 65 8.67 -20.39 -1.72
CA GLU A 65 7.63 -20.15 -0.74
C GLU A 65 8.41 -19.64 0.46
N SER A 66 8.47 -18.31 0.55
CA SER A 66 9.22 -17.62 1.57
C SER A 66 8.79 -18.27 2.89
N PRO A 67 9.71 -18.82 3.70
CA PRO A 67 9.38 -19.55 4.93
C PRO A 67 8.90 -18.60 6.04
N ARG A 68 8.30 -17.47 5.65
CA ARG A 68 7.33 -16.74 6.46
C ARG A 68 6.31 -17.80 6.85
N GLY A 69 6.33 -18.27 8.09
CA GLY A 69 5.38 -19.26 8.60
C GLY A 69 3.96 -18.71 8.61
N ALA A 70 2.98 -19.54 8.97
CA ALA A 70 1.63 -19.04 9.24
C ALA A 70 1.70 -17.90 10.28
N PRO A 71 0.84 -16.87 10.15
CA PRO A 71 0.78 -15.78 11.12
C PRO A 71 0.49 -16.36 12.51
N ASP A 72 1.36 -16.00 13.45
CA ASP A 72 1.26 -16.46 14.83
C ASP A 72 0.12 -15.76 15.57
N VAL A 73 -0.38 -16.36 16.66
CA VAL A 73 -1.36 -15.73 17.57
C VAL A 73 -0.86 -14.39 18.10
N THR A 74 0.47 -14.21 18.19
CA THR A 74 1.12 -12.94 18.52
C THR A 74 0.75 -11.83 17.53
N PHE A 75 0.68 -12.14 16.22
CA PHE A 75 0.28 -11.15 15.22
C PHE A 75 -1.13 -10.65 15.46
N ALA A 76 -2.09 -11.56 15.67
CA ALA A 76 -3.48 -11.19 15.91
C ALA A 76 -3.63 -10.33 17.19
N ASN A 77 -2.96 -10.72 18.27
CA ASN A 77 -2.98 -10.00 19.55
C ASN A 77 -2.44 -8.57 19.43
N THR A 78 -1.48 -8.32 18.53
CA THR A 78 -0.93 -6.97 18.29
C THR A 78 -1.74 -6.20 17.25
N ALA A 79 -2.13 -6.84 16.15
CA ALA A 79 -2.78 -6.17 15.02
C ALA A 79 -4.23 -5.77 15.33
N ILE A 80 -5.01 -6.61 16.01
CA ILE A 80 -6.44 -6.35 16.27
C ILE A 80 -6.67 -5.06 17.08
N PRO A 81 -5.96 -4.81 18.21
CA PRO A 81 -6.07 -3.54 18.92
C PRO A 81 -5.71 -2.33 18.05
N LEU A 82 -4.65 -2.44 17.23
CA LEU A 82 -4.24 -1.36 16.32
C LEU A 82 -5.30 -1.09 15.24
N VAL A 83 -5.98 -2.14 14.74
CA VAL A 83 -7.11 -1.99 13.81
C VAL A 83 -8.25 -1.21 14.47
N ARG A 84 -8.63 -1.59 15.68
CA ARG A 84 -9.71 -0.93 16.44
C ARG A 84 -9.37 0.53 16.72
N ASP A 85 -8.16 0.80 17.20
CA ASP A 85 -7.71 2.15 17.51
C ASP A 85 -7.64 3.04 16.27
N PHE A 86 -7.19 2.48 15.15
CA PHE A 86 -7.19 3.17 13.86
C PHE A 86 -8.61 3.53 13.41
N VAL A 87 -9.55 2.58 13.47
CA VAL A 87 -10.94 2.82 13.08
C VAL A 87 -11.61 3.84 14.01
N LYS A 88 -11.38 3.79 15.32
CA LYS A 88 -11.91 4.79 16.27
C LYS A 88 -11.38 6.18 15.96
N SER A 89 -10.07 6.31 15.78
CA SER A 89 -9.42 7.60 15.50
C SER A 89 -9.88 8.19 14.17
N ASN A 90 -10.24 7.34 13.20
CA ASN A 90 -10.70 7.75 11.87
C ASN A 90 -12.20 7.54 11.64
N TYR A 91 -13.00 7.40 12.71
CA TYR A 91 -14.40 6.93 12.60
C TYR A 91 -15.27 7.83 11.71
N LYS A 92 -15.00 9.15 11.74
CA LYS A 92 -15.69 10.15 10.91
C LYS A 92 -15.47 9.93 9.40
N ASP A 93 -14.32 9.41 9.00
CA ASP A 93 -13.98 9.13 7.61
C ASP A 93 -14.30 7.68 7.24
N TYR A 94 -14.17 6.76 8.19
CA TYR A 94 -14.62 5.37 8.07
C TYR A 94 -16.10 5.29 7.70
N ARG A 95 -16.98 6.00 8.44
CA ARG A 95 -18.42 6.03 8.15
C ARG A 95 -18.80 6.66 6.80
N LYS A 96 -17.85 7.31 6.13
CA LYS A 96 -18.00 7.88 4.79
C LYS A 96 -17.38 7.00 3.71
N GLY A 97 -16.86 5.82 4.06
CA GLY A 97 -16.15 4.93 3.14
C GLY A 97 -14.81 5.49 2.65
N LYS A 98 -14.20 6.44 3.37
CA LYS A 98 -12.92 7.07 2.97
C LYS A 98 -11.69 6.35 3.53
N VAL A 99 -11.88 5.50 4.53
CA VAL A 99 -10.83 4.66 5.08
C VAL A 99 -10.66 3.42 4.20
N THR A 100 -9.42 3.12 3.81
CA THR A 100 -9.10 1.96 2.98
C THR A 100 -8.21 1.00 3.75
N LEU A 101 -8.19 -0.27 3.33
CA LEU A 101 -7.29 -1.29 3.87
C LEU A 101 -5.82 -0.86 3.79
N ARG A 102 -5.45 -0.07 2.77
CA ARG A 102 -4.09 0.48 2.61
C ARG A 102 -3.72 1.44 3.75
N HIS A 103 -4.62 2.33 4.15
CA HIS A 103 -4.35 3.24 5.28
C HIS A 103 -4.16 2.45 6.58
N LEU A 104 -4.98 1.42 6.78
CA LEU A 104 -4.93 0.55 7.95
C LEU A 104 -3.62 -0.25 8.00
N LYS A 105 -3.21 -0.91 6.91
CA LYS A 105 -1.95 -1.66 6.85
C LYS A 105 -0.73 -0.76 7.11
N ASN A 106 -0.73 0.45 6.53
CA ASN A 106 0.33 1.43 6.82
C ASN A 106 0.35 1.83 8.31
N HIS A 107 -0.81 1.94 8.95
CA HIS A 107 -0.89 2.21 10.38
C HIS A 107 -0.28 1.06 11.21
N ILE A 108 -0.60 -0.19 10.88
CA ILE A 108 -0.03 -1.37 11.56
C ILE A 108 1.50 -1.42 11.40
N VAL A 109 2.02 -1.21 10.19
CA VAL A 109 3.48 -1.16 9.96
C VAL A 109 4.15 -0.10 10.81
N ALA A 110 3.52 1.07 10.96
CA ALA A 110 4.07 2.17 11.72
C ALA A 110 4.03 2.00 13.25
N HIS A 111 3.20 1.08 13.80
CA HIS A 111 2.93 1.00 15.24
C HIS A 111 3.07 -0.40 15.87
N SER A 112 3.24 -1.47 15.08
CA SER A 112 3.22 -2.85 15.61
C SER A 112 4.57 -3.37 16.10
N ASP A 113 5.69 -2.70 15.77
CA ASP A 113 7.08 -3.14 16.05
C ASP A 113 7.39 -4.59 15.62
N LEU A 114 6.56 -5.19 14.75
CA LEU A 114 6.68 -6.59 14.31
C LEU A 114 7.79 -6.81 13.26
N GLY A 115 8.45 -5.74 12.82
CA GLY A 115 9.44 -5.79 11.73
C GLY A 115 8.84 -6.15 10.36
N LEU A 116 7.51 -6.07 10.22
CA LEU A 116 6.80 -6.37 8.98
C LEU A 116 6.74 -5.14 8.08
N SER A 117 6.95 -5.35 6.79
CA SER A 117 6.72 -4.33 5.76
C SER A 117 5.26 -4.31 5.31
N TYR A 118 4.88 -3.27 4.57
CA TYR A 118 3.57 -3.22 3.91
C TYR A 118 3.36 -4.42 2.97
N GLU A 119 4.41 -4.86 2.26
CA GLU A 119 4.34 -5.99 1.35
C GLU A 119 4.13 -7.31 2.10
N ASP A 120 4.63 -7.45 3.32
CA ASP A 120 4.33 -8.61 4.18
C ASP A 120 2.85 -8.63 4.57
N LEU A 121 2.28 -7.47 4.92
CA LEU A 121 0.85 -7.38 5.25
C LEU A 121 -0.08 -7.56 4.05
N ARG A 122 0.45 -7.58 2.81
CA ARG A 122 -0.33 -7.94 1.61
C ARG A 122 -0.47 -9.43 1.41
N ASP A 123 0.37 -10.24 2.04
CA ASP A 123 0.24 -11.67 2.04
C ASP A 123 -1.11 -12.07 2.65
N ASP A 124 -1.85 -12.94 1.95
CA ASP A 124 -3.22 -13.33 2.27
C ASP A 124 -3.36 -13.80 3.72
N ARG A 125 -2.31 -14.37 4.31
CA ARG A 125 -2.35 -14.91 5.67
C ARG A 125 -2.47 -13.80 6.72
N TYR A 126 -1.67 -12.73 6.59
CA TYR A 126 -1.78 -11.56 7.46
C TYR A 126 -3.02 -10.73 7.10
N SER A 127 -3.33 -10.65 5.79
CA SER A 127 -4.50 -9.89 5.31
C SER A 127 -5.80 -10.47 5.83
N ALA A 128 -5.95 -11.79 5.86
CA ALA A 128 -7.16 -12.47 6.35
C ALA A 128 -7.50 -12.04 7.79
N ILE A 129 -6.53 -12.05 8.70
CA ILE A 129 -6.76 -11.65 10.11
C ILE A 129 -7.20 -10.18 10.20
N ILE A 130 -6.60 -9.30 9.41
CA ILE A 130 -6.95 -7.87 9.39
C ILE A 130 -8.35 -7.68 8.79
N GLU A 131 -8.65 -8.34 7.68
CA GLU A 131 -9.93 -8.27 6.98
C GLU A 131 -11.07 -8.85 7.83
N ASP A 132 -10.84 -9.98 8.49
CA ASP A 132 -11.80 -10.60 9.42
C ASP A 132 -12.20 -9.64 10.55
N GLU A 133 -11.24 -8.94 11.17
CA GLU A 133 -11.56 -7.96 12.21
C GLU A 133 -12.27 -6.73 11.63
N VAL A 134 -11.87 -6.25 10.45
CA VAL A 134 -12.56 -5.13 9.78
C VAL A 134 -14.00 -5.50 9.46
N ASP A 135 -14.25 -6.69 8.92
CA ASP A 135 -15.59 -7.19 8.61
C ASP A 135 -16.42 -7.38 9.87
N ALA A 136 -15.80 -7.86 10.95
CA ALA A 136 -16.45 -7.92 12.25
C ALA A 136 -16.85 -6.51 12.74
N ILE A 137 -15.98 -5.50 12.60
CA ILE A 137 -16.32 -4.10 12.91
C ILE A 137 -17.45 -3.59 12.01
N VAL A 138 -17.43 -3.89 10.71
CA VAL A 138 -18.50 -3.52 9.76
C VAL A 138 -19.84 -4.09 10.23
N GLY A 139 -19.87 -5.38 10.59
CA GLY A 139 -21.07 -6.04 11.11
C GLY A 139 -21.55 -5.44 12.43
N ARG A 140 -20.65 -5.24 13.40
CA ARG A 140 -20.98 -4.63 14.70
C ARG A 140 -21.52 -3.21 14.56
N CYS A 141 -20.87 -2.40 13.73
CA CYS A 141 -21.17 -0.98 13.56
C CYS A 141 -22.22 -0.66 12.47
N ASP A 142 -22.77 -1.67 11.79
CA ASP A 142 -23.65 -1.53 10.63
C ASP A 142 -23.06 -0.55 9.60
N GLY A 143 -21.80 -0.76 9.22
CA GLY A 143 -21.07 0.10 8.28
C GLY A 143 -20.89 1.56 8.72
N GLY A 144 -20.90 1.84 10.04
CA GLY A 144 -20.72 3.19 10.58
C GLY A 144 -22.01 3.97 10.84
N LYS A 145 -23.16 3.28 10.82
CA LYS A 145 -24.46 3.84 11.24
C LYS A 145 -24.60 3.94 12.75
N LYS A 146 -23.94 3.06 13.52
CA LYS A 146 -23.89 3.10 14.99
C LYS A 146 -22.88 4.16 15.50
N PRO A 147 -22.91 4.52 16.80
CA PRO A 147 -21.87 5.35 17.41
C PRO A 147 -20.54 4.57 17.55
N VAL A 148 -19.42 5.30 17.65
CA VAL A 148 -18.04 4.75 17.69
C VAL A 148 -17.81 3.66 18.76
N ALA A 149 -18.61 3.63 19.83
CA ALA A 149 -18.55 2.58 20.85
C ALA A 149 -18.71 1.16 20.28
N CYS A 150 -19.43 1.00 19.15
CA CYS A 150 -19.61 -0.30 18.49
C CYS A 150 -18.33 -1.00 18.05
N VAL A 151 -17.20 -0.27 17.97
CA VAL A 151 -15.90 -0.86 17.61
C VAL A 151 -15.43 -1.83 18.69
N ASP A 152 -15.76 -1.57 19.96
CA ASP A 152 -15.33 -2.34 21.13
C ASP A 152 -16.32 -3.41 21.60
N ASP A 153 -17.51 -3.48 21.00
CA ASP A 153 -18.57 -4.42 21.39
C ASP A 153 -18.22 -5.87 20.98
N THR A 154 -17.26 -6.51 21.65
CA THR A 154 -16.92 -7.93 21.42
C THR A 154 -17.94 -8.90 21.99
#